data_AF-A0AAV4CGV2-F1
#
_entry.id   AF-A0AAV4CGV2-F1
#
_cell.length_a   1.000
_cell.length_b   1.000
_cell.length_c   1.000
_cell.angle_alpha   90.00
_cell.angle_beta   90.00
_cell.angle_gamma   90.00
#
_symmetry.space_group_name_H-M   'P 1'
#
loop_
_entity.id
_entity.type
_entity.pdbx_description
1 polymer ?
#
loop_
_entity_poly.entity_id
_entity_poly.type
_entity_poly.pdbx_seq_one_letter_code
_entity_poly.pdbx_strand_id
1 'polypeptide(L)'
;MKEVIGQTQSDRRGLGSTTAKWWSNTEGKEKRDIIIDEIRNKEDSTRVQKAVQQPQQGQWTNWDTAIQRILTWNDIWHMAPLRISFLIKSHNLLSSNANLVRWRKKDDPTCPLCQGRQTKEHVLSSCKVALSQGRYTWRHNRVLQELASVISTAKGEIHPSSTGSTVFTTEGGVKKCHGGSITINTHRKDLLDGCDDCVV
;
A
#
# COMPACT_ATOMS: atom_id res chain seq x y z
N MET A 1 -21.21 -19.42 22.27
CA MET A 1 -20.96 -18.38 21.25
C MET A 1 -21.95 -17.26 21.51
N LYS A 2 -21.51 -16.01 21.61
CA LYS A 2 -22.43 -14.91 21.92
C LYS A 2 -23.08 -14.48 20.60
N GLU A 3 -24.38 -14.70 20.48
CA GLU A 3 -25.15 -14.19 19.35
C GLU A 3 -25.52 -12.74 19.66
N VAL A 4 -25.04 -11.80 18.85
CA VAL A 4 -25.39 -10.39 19.00
C VAL A 4 -26.78 -10.19 18.42
N ILE A 5 -27.75 -9.96 19.31
CA ILE A 5 -29.15 -9.72 18.94
C ILE A 5 -29.30 -8.23 18.64
N GLY A 6 -29.27 -7.87 17.36
CA GLY A 6 -29.50 -6.50 16.88
C GLY A 6 -28.45 -6.04 15.87
N GLN A 7 -28.89 -5.29 14.87
CA GLN A 7 -27.99 -4.61 13.95
C GLN A 7 -27.70 -3.20 14.48
N THR A 8 -26.42 -2.91 14.70
CA THR A 8 -25.96 -1.53 14.83
C THR A 8 -25.62 -0.96 13.46
N GLN A 9 -25.78 0.34 13.28
CA GLN A 9 -25.35 1.02 12.07
C GLN A 9 -23.82 1.01 12.02
N SER A 10 -23.25 0.16 11.16
CA SER A 10 -21.80 0.08 10.95
C SER A 10 -21.31 1.09 9.89
N ASP A 11 -22.18 1.47 8.95
CA ASP A 11 -21.83 2.31 7.80
C ASP A 11 -22.82 3.46 7.60
N ARG A 12 -22.48 4.39 6.69
CA ARG A 12 -23.41 5.45 6.21
C ARG A 12 -24.55 4.92 5.32
N ARG A 13 -24.64 3.60 5.12
CA ARG A 13 -25.66 2.95 4.28
C ARG A 13 -27.05 2.84 4.92
N GLY A 14 -27.16 3.18 6.21
CA GLY A 14 -28.42 3.12 6.96
C GLY A 14 -28.73 1.73 7.51
N LEU A 15 -29.68 1.68 8.45
CA LEU A 15 -30.15 0.46 9.09
C LEU A 15 -30.87 -0.44 8.07
N GLY A 16 -30.59 -1.74 8.08
CA GLY A 16 -31.18 -2.72 7.16
C GLY A 16 -30.47 -2.88 5.81
N SER A 17 -29.42 -2.09 5.51
CA SER A 17 -28.65 -2.25 4.27
C SER A 17 -27.81 -3.54 4.24
N THR A 18 -27.47 -4.10 5.40
CA THR A 18 -26.75 -5.37 5.52
C THR A 18 -27.72 -6.42 6.02
N THR A 19 -27.63 -7.65 5.52
CA THR A 19 -28.37 -8.79 6.09
C THR A 19 -27.56 -9.33 7.27
N ALA A 20 -28.15 -9.36 8.46
CA ALA A 20 -27.48 -9.93 9.63
C ALA A 20 -27.32 -11.44 9.44
N LYS A 21 -26.09 -11.93 9.61
CA LYS A 21 -25.80 -13.36 9.61
C LYS A 21 -25.87 -13.86 11.03
N TRP A 22 -26.85 -14.72 11.30
CA TRP A 22 -27.06 -15.31 12.62
C TRP A 22 -26.45 -16.70 12.69
N TRP A 23 -25.87 -17.04 13.84
CA TRP A 23 -25.25 -18.34 14.03
C TRP A 23 -26.27 -19.48 13.87
N SER A 24 -27.47 -19.24 14.39
CA SER A 24 -28.63 -20.14 14.29
C SER A 24 -29.05 -20.43 12.85
N ASN A 25 -29.02 -19.43 11.96
CA ASN A 25 -29.57 -19.50 10.60
C ASN A 25 -28.52 -19.74 9.50
N THR A 26 -27.24 -19.79 9.84
CA THR A 26 -26.15 -19.96 8.86
C THR A 26 -25.76 -21.43 8.76
N GLU A 27 -25.29 -21.89 7.60
CA GLU A 27 -24.80 -23.27 7.43
C GLU A 27 -23.50 -23.32 6.60
N GLY A 28 -22.74 -24.40 6.79
CA GLY A 28 -21.55 -24.67 5.99
C GLY A 28 -20.44 -23.63 6.13
N LYS A 29 -20.14 -22.91 5.04
CA LYS A 29 -19.04 -21.94 4.97
C LYS A 29 -19.26 -20.75 5.89
N GLU A 30 -20.49 -20.25 5.96
CA GLU A 30 -20.79 -19.05 6.75
C GLU A 30 -20.62 -19.28 8.25
N LYS A 31 -20.99 -20.47 8.74
CA LYS A 31 -20.68 -20.88 10.12
C LYS A 31 -19.18 -20.91 10.39
N ARG A 32 -18.39 -21.44 9.44
CA ARG A 32 -16.92 -21.46 9.58
C ARG A 32 -16.33 -20.05 9.63
N ASP A 33 -16.80 -19.15 8.77
CA ASP A 33 -16.35 -17.75 8.74
C ASP A 33 -16.68 -17.04 10.07
N ILE A 34 -17.89 -17.24 10.62
CA ILE A 34 -18.27 -16.70 11.94
C ILE A 34 -17.38 -17.24 13.05
N ILE A 35 -17.04 -18.53 13.04
CA ILE A 35 -16.11 -19.13 14.01
C ILE A 35 -14.72 -18.51 13.88
N ILE A 36 -14.20 -18.37 12.67
CA ILE A 36 -12.87 -17.80 12.42
C ILE A 36 -12.82 -16.36 12.93
N ASP A 37 -13.84 -15.55 12.64
CA ASP A 37 -13.89 -14.16 13.10
C ASP A 37 -14.00 -14.06 14.63
N GLU A 38 -14.76 -14.94 15.27
CA GLU A 38 -14.82 -15.00 16.74
C GLU A 38 -13.47 -15.40 17.35
N ILE A 39 -12.76 -16.35 16.75
CA ILE A 39 -11.41 -16.74 17.18
C ILE A 39 -10.45 -15.57 17.02
N ARG A 40 -10.47 -14.89 15.86
CA ARG A 40 -9.67 -13.69 15.60
C ARG A 40 -9.95 -12.60 16.62
N ASN A 41 -11.22 -12.32 16.91
CA ASN A 41 -11.62 -11.31 17.89
C ASN A 41 -11.12 -11.63 19.30
N LYS A 42 -11.16 -12.91 19.70
CA LYS A 42 -10.60 -13.35 20.99
C LYS A 42 -9.09 -13.16 21.04
N GLU A 43 -8.39 -13.60 19.99
CA GLU A 43 -6.93 -13.41 19.89
C GLU A 43 -6.55 -11.93 19.91
N ASP A 44 -7.26 -11.10 19.14
CA ASP A 44 -7.04 -9.65 19.09
C ASP A 44 -7.32 -9.01 20.44
N SER A 45 -8.36 -9.44 21.16
CA SER A 45 -8.62 -8.99 22.52
C SER A 45 -7.47 -9.32 23.46
N THR A 46 -6.88 -10.53 23.36
CA THR A 46 -5.69 -10.90 24.14
C THR A 46 -4.46 -10.07 23.74
N ARG A 47 -4.27 -9.81 22.43
CA ARG A 47 -3.18 -8.95 21.93
C ARG A 47 -3.33 -7.52 22.45
N VAL A 48 -4.54 -6.97 22.45
CA VAL A 48 -4.84 -5.63 22.98
C VAL A 48 -4.62 -5.59 24.49
N GLN A 49 -5.12 -6.57 25.26
CA GLN A 49 -4.86 -6.66 26.70
C GLN A 49 -3.36 -6.67 27.01
N LYS A 50 -2.57 -7.41 26.24
CA LYS A 50 -1.11 -7.42 26.37
C LYS A 50 -0.49 -6.07 25.97
N ALA A 51 -0.99 -5.43 24.92
CA ALA A 51 -0.52 -4.13 24.49
C ALA A 51 -0.77 -3.06 25.56
N VAL A 52 -1.96 -3.01 26.17
CA VAL A 52 -2.31 -2.08 27.26
C VAL A 52 -1.35 -2.22 28.46
N GLN A 53 -0.85 -3.43 28.73
CA GLN A 53 0.11 -3.68 29.81
C GLN A 53 1.55 -3.22 29.48
N GLN A 54 1.84 -2.82 28.24
CA GLN A 54 3.16 -2.34 27.83
C GLN A 54 3.20 -0.81 27.91
N PRO A 55 3.81 -0.21 28.96
CA PRO A 55 3.68 1.23 29.21
C PRO A 55 4.30 2.12 28.13
N GLN A 56 5.28 1.63 27.36
CA GLN A 56 5.90 2.39 26.28
C GLN A 56 5.37 1.97 24.89
N GLN A 57 5.36 0.66 24.60
CA GLN A 57 4.93 0.15 23.29
C GLN A 57 3.41 0.14 23.13
N GLY A 58 2.66 0.08 24.23
CA GLY A 58 1.20 0.08 24.27
C GLY A 58 0.56 1.46 24.19
N GLN A 59 1.34 2.55 24.12
CA GLN A 59 0.78 3.90 24.12
C GLN A 59 -0.22 4.17 22.97
N TRP A 60 -0.12 3.42 21.87
CA TRP A 60 -1.07 3.49 20.76
C TRP A 60 -2.50 3.10 21.14
N THR A 61 -2.71 2.32 22.21
CA THR A 61 -4.06 1.96 22.68
C THR A 61 -4.80 3.15 23.29
N ASN A 62 -4.10 4.25 23.60
CA ASN A 62 -4.68 5.46 24.16
C ASN A 62 -4.84 6.57 23.11
N TRP A 63 -4.59 6.27 21.83
CA TRP A 63 -4.61 7.24 20.74
C TRP A 63 -5.99 7.49 20.15
N ASP A 64 -7.07 7.07 20.82
CA ASP A 64 -8.45 7.35 20.37
C ASP A 64 -8.73 8.85 20.18
N THR A 65 -8.00 9.72 20.88
CA THR A 65 -8.05 11.19 20.72
C THR A 65 -6.92 11.75 19.85
N ALA A 66 -5.96 10.92 19.45
CA ALA A 66 -4.87 11.34 18.59
C ALA A 66 -5.43 11.57 17.17
N ILE A 67 -5.72 12.83 16.87
CA ILE A 67 -6.09 13.27 15.53
C ILE A 67 -5.03 12.73 14.55
N GLN A 68 -5.46 11.91 13.59
CA GLN A 68 -4.62 11.55 12.44
C GLN A 68 -4.14 12.86 11.84
N ARG A 69 -2.85 13.17 11.98
CA ARG A 69 -2.28 14.41 11.46
C ARG A 69 -2.17 14.28 9.94
N ILE A 70 -3.22 14.69 9.25
CA ILE A 70 -3.18 14.92 7.82
C ILE A 70 -2.36 16.19 7.62
N LEU A 71 -1.09 16.03 7.21
CA LEU A 71 -0.23 17.15 6.88
C LEU A 71 -0.65 17.70 5.52
N THR A 72 -1.30 18.86 5.50
CA THR A 72 -1.59 19.53 4.23
C THR A 72 -0.32 20.20 3.71
N TRP A 73 -0.27 20.44 2.39
CA TRP A 73 0.84 21.18 1.80
C TRP A 73 1.00 22.57 2.42
N ASN A 74 -0.13 23.22 2.76
CA ASN A 74 -0.15 24.51 3.44
C ASN A 74 0.50 24.44 4.82
N ASP A 75 0.24 23.38 5.58
CA ASP A 75 0.85 23.18 6.91
C ASP A 75 2.38 23.01 6.81
N ILE A 76 2.87 22.33 5.77
CA ILE A 76 4.30 22.12 5.55
C ILE A 76 5.01 23.45 5.26
N TRP A 77 4.42 24.32 4.43
CA TRP A 77 5.00 25.62 4.09
C TRP A 77 5.15 26.56 5.29
N HIS A 78 4.21 26.49 6.23
CA HIS A 78 4.18 27.38 7.39
C HIS A 78 4.81 26.77 8.66
N MET A 79 5.33 25.53 8.59
CA MET A 79 5.95 24.89 9.73
C MET A 79 7.42 25.28 9.92
N ALA A 80 7.83 25.39 11.19
CA ALA A 80 9.23 25.56 11.54
C ALA A 80 10.09 24.39 10.97
N PRO A 81 11.28 24.66 10.39
CA PRO A 81 12.11 23.64 9.75
C PRO A 81 12.45 22.45 10.65
N LEU A 82 12.71 22.70 11.94
CA LEU A 82 13.01 21.64 12.91
C LEU A 82 11.82 20.70 13.12
N ARG A 83 10.59 21.23 13.12
CA ARG A 83 9.36 20.45 13.27
C ARG A 83 9.13 19.56 12.06
N ILE A 84 9.36 20.07 10.85
CA ILE A 84 9.30 19.28 9.60
C ILE A 84 10.34 18.17 9.63
N SER A 85 11.58 18.50 10.00
CA SER A 85 12.65 17.51 10.09
C SER A 85 12.33 16.40 11.09
N PHE A 86 11.72 16.74 12.23
CA PHE A 86 11.26 15.78 13.23
C PHE A 86 10.17 14.86 12.67
N LEU A 87 9.16 15.40 11.99
CA LEU A 87 8.08 14.62 11.38
C LEU A 87 8.58 13.68 10.28
N ILE A 88 9.44 14.17 9.39
CA ILE A 88 10.05 13.32 8.35
C ILE A 88 10.90 12.20 8.99
N LYS A 89 11.58 12.53 10.09
CA LYS A 89 12.41 11.59 10.82
C LYS A 89 11.61 10.59 11.65
N SER A 90 10.46 10.97 12.23
CA SER A 90 9.59 10.06 12.97
C SER A 90 8.98 9.00 12.05
N HIS A 91 8.79 9.32 10.76
CA HIS A 91 8.34 8.37 9.74
C HIS A 91 9.45 7.40 9.27
N ASN A 92 10.62 7.35 9.94
CA ASN A 92 11.66 6.34 9.72
C ASN A 92 11.31 4.97 10.34
N LEU A 93 10.13 4.43 10.04
CA LEU A 93 9.67 3.15 10.60
C LEU A 93 9.98 1.94 9.70
N LEU A 94 10.58 2.15 8.53
CA LEU A 94 10.90 1.07 7.61
C LEU A 94 11.97 0.14 8.22
N SER A 95 11.82 -1.17 8.01
CA SER A 95 12.75 -2.23 8.41
C SER A 95 14.07 -2.22 7.61
N SER A 96 14.77 -1.08 7.55
CA SER A 96 16.13 -1.00 7.01
C SER A 96 17.12 -1.66 7.96
N ASN A 97 18.24 -2.24 7.48
CA ASN A 97 19.22 -2.90 8.38
C ASN A 97 19.72 -1.96 9.49
N ALA A 98 19.88 -0.65 9.25
CA ALA A 98 20.21 0.31 10.30
C ALA A 98 19.14 0.40 11.42
N ASN A 99 17.86 0.22 11.09
CA ASN A 99 16.78 0.15 12.08
C ASN A 99 16.69 -1.23 12.73
N LEU A 100 16.93 -2.31 11.97
CA LEU A 100 16.97 -3.68 12.53
C LEU A 100 18.05 -3.83 13.61
N VAL A 101 19.22 -3.19 13.42
CA VAL A 101 20.27 -3.12 14.44
C VAL A 101 19.80 -2.35 15.68
N ARG A 102 19.15 -1.20 15.50
CA ARG A 102 18.56 -0.45 16.63
C ARG A 102 17.53 -1.28 17.41
N TRP A 103 16.78 -2.13 16.71
CA TRP A 103 15.81 -3.04 17.31
C TRP A 103 16.42 -4.34 17.81
N ARG A 104 17.75 -4.50 17.75
CA ARG A 104 18.49 -5.72 18.14
C ARG A 104 17.98 -6.98 17.44
N LYS A 105 17.52 -6.85 16.19
CA LYS A 105 17.09 -7.96 15.32
C LYS A 105 18.18 -8.42 14.35
N LYS A 106 19.21 -7.61 14.17
CA LYS A 106 20.36 -7.87 13.32
C LYS A 106 21.58 -7.21 13.97
N ASP A 107 22.76 -7.75 13.74
CA ASP A 107 24.00 -7.19 14.30
C ASP A 107 24.61 -6.13 13.39
N ASP A 108 24.53 -6.33 12.06
CA ASP A 108 25.15 -5.44 11.08
C ASP A 108 24.17 -4.53 10.32
N PRO A 109 24.44 -3.21 10.24
CA PRO A 109 23.59 -2.25 9.53
C PRO A 109 23.96 -2.12 8.04
N THR A 110 24.76 -3.04 7.50
CA THR A 110 25.33 -2.97 6.15
C THR A 110 24.29 -3.30 5.08
N CYS A 111 24.43 -2.67 3.92
CA CYS A 111 23.62 -2.91 2.74
C CYS A 111 24.13 -4.18 2.04
N PRO A 112 23.25 -5.13 1.69
CA PRO A 112 23.69 -6.35 1.01
C PRO A 112 24.27 -6.10 -0.38
N LEU A 113 23.92 -4.97 -1.02
CA LEU A 113 24.36 -4.68 -2.38
C LEU A 113 25.71 -3.96 -2.44
N CYS A 114 25.90 -2.93 -1.61
CA CYS A 114 27.06 -2.05 -1.69
C CYS A 114 27.88 -1.97 -0.40
N GLN A 115 27.54 -2.78 0.60
CA GLN A 115 28.19 -2.88 1.92
C GLN A 115 28.21 -1.59 2.77
N GLY A 116 27.73 -0.47 2.25
CA GLY A 116 27.55 0.79 2.99
C GLY A 116 26.43 0.70 4.04
N ARG A 117 26.31 1.70 4.90
CA ARG A 117 25.24 1.74 5.92
C ARG A 117 23.85 1.83 5.28
N GLN A 118 22.98 0.86 5.54
CA GLN A 118 21.65 0.77 4.96
C GLN A 118 20.61 1.52 5.79
N THR A 119 20.44 2.81 5.50
CA THR A 119 19.30 3.62 5.95
C THR A 119 18.15 3.54 4.95
N LYS A 120 16.95 4.03 5.31
CA LYS A 120 15.83 4.08 4.35
C LYS A 120 16.18 4.88 3.10
N GLU A 121 16.88 6.00 3.26
CA GLU A 121 17.34 6.87 2.16
C GLU A 121 18.34 6.14 1.27
N HIS A 122 19.24 5.35 1.86
CA HIS A 122 20.17 4.51 1.13
C HIS A 122 19.43 3.52 0.21
N VAL A 123 18.42 2.81 0.72
CA VAL A 123 17.66 1.82 -0.06
C VAL A 123 16.82 2.49 -1.15
N LEU A 124 16.24 3.66 -0.87
CA LEU A 124 15.29 4.31 -1.77
C LEU A 124 15.94 5.15 -2.87
N SER A 125 17.10 5.77 -2.61
CA SER A 125 17.68 6.74 -3.56
C SER A 125 19.21 6.72 -3.66
N SER A 126 19.92 6.28 -2.63
CA SER A 126 21.35 6.60 -2.49
C SER A 126 22.31 5.40 -2.56
N CYS A 127 21.83 4.21 -2.92
CA CYS A 127 22.67 3.03 -3.09
C CYS A 127 23.37 3.07 -4.46
N LYS A 128 24.71 3.14 -4.44
CA LYS A 128 25.55 3.22 -5.65
C LYS A 128 25.35 2.02 -6.59
N VAL A 129 25.28 0.82 -6.02
CA VAL A 129 25.09 -0.42 -6.79
C VAL A 129 23.67 -0.51 -7.35
N ALA A 130 22.65 -0.09 -6.58
CA ALA A 130 21.29 -0.05 -7.08
C ALA A 130 21.12 0.96 -8.22
N LEU A 131 21.83 2.09 -8.14
CA LEU A 131 21.88 3.11 -9.19
C LEU A 131 22.56 2.58 -10.46
N SER A 132 23.76 2.00 -10.34
CA SER A 132 24.51 1.50 -11.51
C SER A 132 23.81 0.33 -12.20
N GLN A 133 23.10 -0.51 -11.45
CA GLN A 133 22.30 -1.61 -11.98
C GLN A 133 20.94 -1.17 -12.54
N GLY A 134 20.59 0.13 -12.50
CA GLY A 134 19.32 0.64 -13.03
C GLY A 134 18.08 0.19 -12.24
N ARG A 135 18.23 -0.30 -11.00
CA ARG A 135 17.11 -0.81 -10.18
C ARG A 135 16.08 0.27 -9.87
N TYR A 136 16.52 1.52 -9.70
CA TYR A 136 15.61 2.66 -9.48
C TYR A 136 14.73 2.91 -10.69
N THR A 137 15.32 2.91 -11.88
CA THR A 137 14.60 3.04 -13.15
C THR A 137 13.60 1.90 -13.32
N TRP A 138 13.99 0.66 -13.00
CA TRP A 138 13.08 -0.48 -13.09
C TRP A 138 11.88 -0.34 -12.15
N ARG A 139 12.10 -0.01 -10.86
CA ARG A 139 11.02 0.21 -9.89
C ARG A 139 10.09 1.34 -10.32
N HIS A 140 10.65 2.44 -10.82
CA HIS A 140 9.90 3.58 -11.33
C HIS A 140 9.03 3.20 -12.53
N ASN A 141 9.63 2.55 -13.54
CA ASN A 141 8.92 2.11 -14.73
C ASN A 141 7.81 1.10 -14.40
N ARG A 142 8.03 0.23 -13.41
CA ARG A 142 6.99 -0.70 -12.96
C ARG A 142 5.77 0.04 -12.40
N VAL A 143 6.00 1.04 -11.54
CA VAL A 143 4.91 1.87 -10.99
C VAL A 143 4.18 2.61 -12.12
N LEU A 144 4.91 3.18 -13.08
CA LEU A 144 4.31 3.85 -14.24
C LEU A 144 3.48 2.89 -15.11
N GLN A 145 3.93 1.65 -15.28
CA GLN A 145 3.18 0.64 -16.02
C GLN A 145 1.85 0.30 -15.33
N GLU A 146 1.84 0.14 -14.01
CA GLU A 146 0.60 -0.10 -13.25
C GLU A 146 -0.34 1.11 -13.29
N LEU A 147 0.19 2.33 -13.23
CA LEU A 147 -0.64 3.53 -13.38
C LEU A 147 -1.23 3.61 -14.79
N ALA A 148 -0.43 3.31 -15.81
CA ALA A 148 -0.88 3.30 -17.20
C ALA A 148 -1.95 2.23 -17.44
N SER A 149 -1.82 1.04 -16.82
CA SER A 149 -2.79 -0.04 -16.94
C SER A 149 -4.14 0.38 -16.36
N VAL A 150 -4.16 0.91 -15.12
CA VAL A 150 -5.38 1.40 -14.46
C VAL A 150 -6.05 2.51 -15.25
N ILE A 151 -5.27 3.48 -15.75
CA ILE A 151 -5.82 4.58 -16.57
C ILE A 151 -6.40 4.04 -17.90
N SER A 152 -5.75 3.06 -18.52
CA SER A 152 -6.23 2.49 -19.78
C SER A 152 -7.51 1.69 -19.59
N THR A 153 -7.62 0.93 -18.50
CA THR A 153 -8.87 0.25 -18.11
C THR A 153 -9.98 1.27 -17.86
N ALA A 154 -9.71 2.32 -17.09
CA ALA A 154 -10.68 3.38 -16.82
C ALA A 154 -11.13 4.12 -18.10
N LYS A 155 -10.23 4.28 -19.09
CA LYS A 155 -10.58 4.86 -20.39
C LYS A 155 -11.40 3.90 -21.26
N GLY A 156 -11.19 2.59 -21.16
CA GLY A 156 -11.97 1.57 -21.87
C GLY A 156 -13.41 1.45 -21.35
N GLU A 157 -13.69 1.88 -20.13
CA GLU A 157 -15.02 1.96 -19.53
C GLU A 157 -15.78 3.25 -19.90
N ILE A 158 -15.12 4.23 -20.54
CA ILE A 158 -15.81 5.39 -21.11
C ILE A 158 -16.44 4.94 -22.42
N HIS A 159 -17.77 4.76 -22.40
CA HIS A 159 -18.60 4.53 -23.60
C HIS A 159 -18.15 5.43 -24.76
N PRO A 160 -18.13 4.94 -26.01
CA PRO A 160 -17.78 5.77 -27.15
C PRO A 160 -18.84 6.87 -27.31
N SER A 161 -18.58 8.06 -26.77
CA SER A 161 -19.29 9.25 -27.21
C SER A 161 -18.89 9.46 -28.67
N SER A 162 -19.90 9.37 -29.55
CA SER A 162 -19.85 9.63 -30.98
C SER A 162 -18.68 10.52 -31.39
N THR A 163 -17.81 9.97 -32.24
CA THR A 163 -16.74 10.64 -32.99
C THR A 163 -17.17 12.02 -33.50
N GLY A 164 -16.79 13.08 -32.78
CA GLY A 164 -16.56 14.38 -33.37
C GLY A 164 -15.16 14.38 -33.95
N SER A 165 -15.05 14.26 -35.27
CA SER A 165 -13.78 14.39 -35.99
C SER A 165 -13.24 15.82 -35.83
N THR A 166 -12.45 16.08 -34.80
CA THR A 166 -11.69 17.32 -34.69
C THR A 166 -10.40 17.18 -35.50
N VAL A 167 -10.48 17.61 -36.76
CA VAL A 167 -9.32 17.81 -37.63
C VAL A 167 -8.55 19.01 -37.08
N PHE A 168 -7.33 18.77 -36.59
CA PHE A 168 -6.38 19.83 -36.29
C PHE A 168 -5.63 20.20 -37.57
N THR A 169 -5.98 21.33 -38.18
CA THR A 169 -5.18 21.93 -39.25
C THR A 169 -3.96 22.61 -38.61
N THR A 170 -2.77 22.19 -39.01
CA THR A 170 -1.52 22.93 -38.78
C THR A 170 -0.98 23.37 -40.15
N GLU A 171 -0.68 24.66 -40.26
CA GLU A 171 -0.04 25.23 -41.44
C GLU A 171 1.42 24.76 -41.49
N GLY A 172 1.68 23.72 -42.28
CA GLY A 172 3.03 23.27 -42.59
C GLY A 172 3.23 21.75 -42.56
N GLY A 173 2.95 21.09 -43.70
CA GLY A 173 3.65 19.90 -44.17
C GLY A 173 3.43 18.56 -43.44
N VAL A 174 2.81 17.61 -44.16
CA VAL A 174 2.56 16.23 -43.72
C VAL A 174 3.86 15.46 -43.46
N LYS A 175 4.01 14.88 -42.26
CA LYS A 175 4.96 13.79 -41.99
C LYS A 175 4.21 12.57 -41.46
N LYS A 176 4.17 11.51 -42.28
CA LYS A 176 3.54 10.21 -41.98
C LYS A 176 4.50 9.36 -41.16
N CYS A 177 4.16 9.06 -39.92
CA CYS A 177 4.81 8.00 -39.15
C CYS A 177 3.96 6.73 -39.24
N HIS A 178 4.52 5.67 -39.82
CA HIS A 178 3.87 4.36 -39.91
C HIS A 178 4.01 3.64 -38.57
N GLY A 179 2.91 3.50 -37.84
CA GLY A 179 2.86 2.69 -36.62
C GLY A 179 2.79 1.20 -36.96
N GLY A 180 3.86 0.47 -36.64
CA GLY A 180 3.86 -1.00 -36.69
C GLY A 180 2.95 -1.57 -35.60
N SER A 181 2.07 -2.49 -35.99
CA SER A 181 1.21 -3.24 -35.08
C SER A 181 2.04 -4.30 -34.36
N ILE A 182 2.10 -4.26 -33.02
CA ILE A 182 2.69 -5.33 -32.21
C ILE A 182 1.54 -6.21 -31.72
N THR A 183 1.50 -7.45 -32.21
CA THR A 183 0.55 -8.48 -31.79
C THR A 183 0.94 -8.95 -30.39
N ILE A 184 0.14 -8.57 -29.38
CA ILE A 184 0.29 -9.03 -28.00
C ILE A 184 -0.31 -10.43 -27.89
N ASN A 185 0.57 -11.42 -27.76
CA ASN A 185 0.18 -12.80 -27.46
C ASN A 185 -0.17 -12.87 -25.96
N THR A 186 -1.45 -13.05 -25.67
CA THR A 186 -1.98 -13.20 -24.32
C THR A 186 -1.65 -14.57 -23.77
N HIS A 187 -0.51 -14.70 -23.07
CA HIS A 187 -0.36 -15.74 -22.06
C HIS A 187 -0.34 -15.07 -20.71
N ARG A 188 -1.43 -15.23 -19.96
CA ARG A 188 -1.53 -14.84 -18.55
C ARG A 188 -0.43 -15.62 -17.82
N LYS A 189 0.61 -14.94 -17.36
CA LYS A 189 1.52 -15.49 -16.35
C LYS A 189 1.11 -14.87 -15.03
N ASP A 190 0.76 -15.74 -14.11
CA ASP A 190 0.28 -15.38 -12.78
C ASP A 190 1.35 -14.56 -12.04
N LEU A 191 0.87 -13.69 -11.14
CA LEU A 191 1.61 -12.64 -10.43
C LEU A 191 2.71 -13.16 -9.48
N LEU A 192 3.07 -14.45 -9.54
CA LEU A 192 3.94 -15.13 -8.59
C LEU A 192 5.00 -16.03 -9.21
N ASP A 193 5.07 -16.17 -10.55
CA ASP A 193 6.18 -16.88 -11.18
C ASP A 193 7.42 -15.99 -11.23
N GLY A 194 8.31 -16.18 -10.27
CA GLY A 194 9.59 -15.48 -10.14
C GLY A 194 10.06 -15.24 -8.71
N CYS A 195 9.31 -15.69 -7.70
CA CYS A 195 9.81 -15.79 -6.33
C CYS A 195 10.67 -17.05 -6.17
N ASP A 196 11.79 -17.13 -6.89
CA ASP A 196 12.88 -18.03 -6.50
C ASP A 196 13.73 -17.28 -5.46
N ASP A 197 13.47 -17.61 -4.20
CA ASP A 197 14.41 -17.71 -3.09
C ASP A 197 15.65 -16.78 -3.11
N CYS A 198 15.53 -15.63 -2.45
CA CYS A 198 16.68 -15.01 -1.79
C CYS A 198 16.78 -15.55 -0.35
N VAL A 199 17.23 -16.80 -0.23
CA VAL A 199 17.83 -17.32 1.00
C VAL A 199 19.26 -16.78 1.10
N VAL A 200 19.63 -16.41 2.34
CA VAL A 200 20.88 -15.82 2.88
C VAL A 200 20.98 -14.30 2.86
#